data_AF-A0A6N2RAF8-F1
#
_entry.id   AF-A0A6N2RAF8-F1
#
_cell.length_a   1.000
_cell.length_b   1.000
_cell.length_c   1.000
_cell.angle_alpha   90.00
_cell.angle_beta   90.00
_cell.angle_gamma   90.00
#
_symmetry.space_group_name_H-M   'P 1'
#
loop_
_entity.id
_entity.type
_entity.pdbx_description
1 polymer ?
#
loop_
_entity_poly.entity_id
_entity_poly.type
_entity_poly.pdbx_seq_one_letter_code
_entity_poly.pdbx_strand_id
1 'polypeptide(L)'
;MKWEQLLSSKRNREFGGRSKAADLRSEFEKDYHRIIGSASFRRLQDKTQVFPLDKSDFIRTRLTHSLEVSSFGKSLGQNIGESILAYQKDSDFTPKMKEEICNILQCAGLIHDIGNPPFGHFGETVIRDWFRRNLPALLFRGERIDQVLEKQMCQDFYHFEGNAQALRLVSKLHYLVDEHGMNLTYALLGTIVKYPVSSLKIDKTTGNIKDKKLGYYYADQELYEAISKETGTNGRRHPLTYILEAADDIAYKTADIEDAFIKGFLSYHQLKEELAALEKEESAVSFHALEKLEAKYASGQRRKVENPEEYAVKNWIVQMQGFLINCATYGFTSNYEKIMDGEYGYDLFHGTYGEKLMNLLGDIAYRRVFSTSVIYKMEMAESVMLDFLLDKFVKAVIDYDTDEELSEIDKRIVSFISENYKSAYHCHAKGKSEQEKLYLRLLLVTDYICGMTDSYAKRLYQEMNAII
;
A
#
# COMPACT_ATOMS: atom_id res chain seq x y z
N MET A 1 -6.79 -8.89 22.10
CA MET A 1 -6.17 -7.55 22.03
C MET A 1 -7.09 -6.54 22.71
N LYS A 2 -6.63 -5.34 23.07
CA LYS A 2 -7.44 -4.30 23.74
C LYS A 2 -7.31 -2.95 23.04
N TRP A 3 -8.42 -2.24 22.83
CA TRP A 3 -8.43 -0.96 22.12
C TRP A 3 -7.53 0.11 22.74
N GLU A 4 -7.44 0.17 24.07
CA GLU A 4 -6.54 1.09 24.78
C GLU A 4 -5.07 0.94 24.35
N GLN A 5 -4.61 -0.29 24.10
CA GLN A 5 -3.24 -0.55 23.63
C GLN A 5 -3.12 -0.36 22.11
N LEU A 6 -4.10 -0.84 21.35
CA LEU A 6 -4.13 -0.74 19.88
C LEU A 6 -4.07 0.73 19.42
N LEU A 7 -4.66 1.65 20.19
CA LEU A 7 -4.72 3.07 19.91
C LEU A 7 -3.57 3.85 20.60
N SER A 8 -2.40 3.23 20.77
CA SER A 8 -1.23 3.90 21.36
C SER A 8 -0.78 5.10 20.52
N SER A 9 -0.77 6.26 21.15
CA SER A 9 -0.27 7.53 20.61
C SER A 9 1.26 7.70 20.74
N LYS A 10 1.95 6.68 21.26
CA LYS A 10 3.41 6.67 21.39
C LYS A 10 4.08 6.75 20.02
N ARG A 11 5.28 7.31 20.00
CA ARG A 11 6.11 7.53 18.82
C ARG A 11 7.51 6.97 19.07
N ASN A 12 8.26 6.74 18.00
CA ASN A 12 9.63 6.21 18.12
C ASN A 12 10.54 7.21 18.86
N ARG A 13 10.40 8.49 18.53
CA ARG A 13 11.02 9.58 19.29
C ARG A 13 9.97 10.32 20.10
N GLU A 14 10.17 10.35 21.42
CA GLU A 14 9.43 11.24 22.31
C GLU A 14 9.91 12.69 22.14
N PHE A 15 8.98 13.63 22.05
CA PHE A 15 9.34 15.05 22.03
C PHE A 15 9.81 15.44 23.44
N GLY A 16 11.11 15.66 23.59
CA GLY A 16 11.71 16.21 24.81
C GLY A 16 11.30 17.67 25.01
N GLY A 17 10.10 17.91 25.53
CA GLY A 17 9.61 19.24 25.83
C GLY A 17 8.20 19.19 26.40
N ARG A 18 7.93 19.99 27.45
CA ARG A 18 6.60 20.16 28.05
C ARG A 18 5.54 20.22 26.95
N SER A 19 4.52 19.37 27.05
CA SER A 19 3.26 19.50 26.32
C SER A 19 2.93 21.00 26.20
N LYS A 20 2.99 21.55 24.98
CA LYS A 20 2.43 22.88 24.74
C LYS A 20 0.94 22.69 24.95
N ALA A 21 0.46 22.97 26.16
CA ALA A 21 -0.94 22.90 26.59
C ALA A 21 -1.92 23.74 25.73
N ALA A 22 -1.42 24.37 24.64
CA ALA A 22 -2.18 25.14 23.66
C ALA A 22 -2.54 24.35 22.39
N ASP A 23 -1.89 23.21 22.08
CA ASP A 23 -2.26 22.43 20.88
C ASP A 23 -3.41 21.49 21.21
N LEU A 24 -4.61 21.84 20.73
CA LEU A 24 -5.86 21.12 21.01
C LEU A 24 -6.06 19.88 20.12
N ARG A 25 -5.17 19.65 19.15
CA ARG A 25 -5.25 18.49 18.25
C ARG A 25 -4.75 17.22 18.94
N SER A 26 -5.40 16.11 18.65
CA SER A 26 -4.94 14.77 18.97
C SER A 26 -3.62 14.43 18.25
N GLU A 27 -2.91 13.43 18.76
CA GLU A 27 -1.68 12.95 18.11
C GLU A 27 -1.93 12.39 16.70
N PHE A 28 -3.12 11.84 16.45
CA PHE A 28 -3.52 11.31 15.14
C PHE A 28 -3.86 12.43 14.15
N GLU A 29 -4.46 13.54 14.59
CA GLU A 29 -4.62 14.73 13.74
C GLU A 29 -3.26 15.38 13.40
N LYS A 30 -2.29 15.32 14.32
CA LYS A 30 -0.92 15.76 14.03
C LYS A 30 -0.26 14.86 12.98
N ASP A 31 -0.53 13.55 12.98
CA ASP A 31 -0.07 12.63 11.94
C ASP A 31 -0.61 13.02 10.57
N TYR A 32 -1.92 13.31 10.48
CA TYR A 32 -2.55 13.77 9.24
C TYR A 32 -1.84 14.98 8.63
N HIS A 33 -1.55 16.00 9.45
CA HIS A 33 -0.85 17.21 9.01
C HIS A 33 0.57 16.91 8.48
N ARG A 34 1.30 15.99 9.12
CA ARG A 34 2.64 15.59 8.67
C ARG A 34 2.58 14.89 7.32
N ILE A 35 1.59 14.03 7.12
CA ILE A 35 1.40 13.27 5.89
C ILE A 35 1.08 14.21 4.71
N ILE A 36 0.07 15.07 4.87
CA ILE A 36 -0.36 16.00 3.82
C ILE A 36 0.76 16.96 3.41
N GLY A 37 1.57 17.43 4.37
CA GLY A 37 2.71 18.29 4.11
C GLY A 37 3.91 17.60 3.44
N SER A 38 3.92 16.27 3.34
CA SER A 38 5.10 15.52 2.92
C SER A 38 5.31 15.49 1.40
N ALA A 39 6.58 15.56 0.97
CA ALA A 39 6.95 15.36 -0.44
C ALA A 39 6.68 13.93 -0.92
N SER A 40 6.77 12.93 -0.03
CA SER A 40 6.46 11.54 -0.35
C SER A 40 4.99 11.35 -0.73
N PHE A 41 4.07 11.98 -0.01
CA PHE A 41 2.65 11.95 -0.35
C PHE A 41 2.37 12.68 -1.66
N ARG A 42 2.97 13.87 -1.88
CA ARG A 42 2.82 14.60 -3.16
C ARG A 42 3.32 13.81 -4.38
N ARG A 43 4.37 13.00 -4.23
CA ARG A 43 4.90 12.15 -5.31
C ARG A 43 3.89 11.13 -5.83
N LEU A 44 2.87 10.76 -5.04
CA LEU A 44 1.81 9.85 -5.49
C LEU A 44 1.01 10.41 -6.67
N GLN A 45 1.05 11.72 -6.92
CA GLN A 45 0.38 12.34 -8.07
C GLN A 45 0.99 11.91 -9.41
N ASP A 46 2.30 11.64 -9.44
CA ASP A 46 3.04 11.21 -10.64
C ASP A 46 3.40 9.71 -10.54
N LYS A 47 2.59 8.96 -9.79
CA LYS A 47 2.62 7.51 -9.77
C LYS A 47 1.27 6.98 -10.22
N THR A 48 1.31 6.14 -11.22
CA THR A 48 0.11 5.58 -11.82
C THR A 48 -0.44 4.42 -10.99
N GLN A 49 -1.76 4.24 -11.09
CA GLN A 49 -2.48 3.17 -10.43
C GLN A 49 -2.63 1.97 -11.37
N VAL A 50 -3.37 2.13 -12.48
CA VAL A 50 -3.62 1.07 -13.47
C VAL A 50 -3.05 1.38 -14.85
N PHE A 51 -3.13 2.63 -15.30
CA PHE A 51 -2.67 3.04 -16.62
C PHE A 51 -1.44 3.95 -16.53
N PRO A 52 -0.22 3.37 -16.49
CA PRO A 52 1.03 4.11 -16.53
C PRO A 52 1.13 5.15 -17.64
N LEU A 53 1.59 6.36 -17.29
CA LEU A 53 1.96 7.41 -18.25
C LEU A 53 0.84 7.85 -19.21
N ASP A 54 -0.43 7.52 -18.93
CA ASP A 54 -1.57 8.01 -19.70
C ASP A 54 -1.79 9.50 -19.38
N LYS A 55 -2.03 10.30 -20.42
CA LYS A 55 -2.20 11.75 -20.32
C LYS A 55 -3.65 12.17 -20.10
N SER A 56 -4.58 11.22 -19.95
CA SER A 56 -5.98 11.51 -19.73
C SER A 56 -6.23 12.01 -18.30
N ASP A 57 -6.83 13.20 -18.18
CA ASP A 57 -7.19 13.83 -16.90
C ASP A 57 -8.20 13.03 -16.05
N PHE A 58 -8.81 11.99 -16.63
CA PHE A 58 -9.82 11.16 -15.98
C PHE A 58 -9.26 9.96 -15.22
N ILE A 59 -8.00 9.59 -15.43
CA ILE A 59 -7.42 8.41 -14.79
C ILE A 59 -6.97 8.74 -13.37
N ARG A 60 -7.26 7.83 -12.45
CA ARG A 60 -6.77 7.91 -11.09
C ARG A 60 -5.25 7.72 -11.03
N THR A 61 -4.62 8.65 -10.33
CA THR A 61 -3.26 8.52 -9.82
C THR A 61 -3.30 7.79 -8.47
N ARG A 62 -2.16 7.31 -7.97
CA ARG A 62 -2.10 6.77 -6.61
C ARG A 62 -2.51 7.79 -5.55
N LEU A 63 -2.32 9.08 -5.82
CA LEU A 63 -2.76 10.15 -4.91
C LEU A 63 -4.29 10.18 -4.80
N THR A 64 -4.99 10.20 -5.94
CA THR A 64 -6.46 10.22 -5.94
C THR A 64 -7.04 8.94 -5.37
N HIS A 65 -6.42 7.79 -5.63
CA HIS A 65 -6.76 6.51 -4.98
C HIS A 65 -6.62 6.58 -3.47
N SER A 66 -5.45 6.99 -2.96
CA SER A 66 -5.21 7.09 -1.52
C SER A 66 -6.16 8.08 -0.82
N LEU A 67 -6.64 9.11 -1.53
CA LEU A 67 -7.69 10.00 -1.01
C LEU A 67 -9.06 9.29 -0.91
N GLU A 68 -9.43 8.48 -1.90
CA GLU A 68 -10.64 7.64 -1.85
C GLU A 68 -10.54 6.60 -0.74
N VAL A 69 -9.42 5.88 -0.62
CA VAL A 69 -9.16 4.91 0.47
C VAL A 69 -9.21 5.59 1.84
N SER A 70 -8.62 6.79 1.98
CA SER A 70 -8.69 7.58 3.21
C SER A 70 -10.14 7.93 3.58
N SER A 71 -10.96 8.30 2.60
CA SER A 71 -12.38 8.60 2.79
C SER A 71 -13.18 7.35 3.21
N PHE A 72 -13.01 6.23 2.50
CA PHE A 72 -13.69 4.97 2.84
C PHE A 72 -13.22 4.41 4.18
N GLY A 73 -11.92 4.48 4.49
CA GLY A 73 -11.36 4.05 5.75
C GLY A 73 -11.99 4.80 6.93
N LYS A 74 -12.10 6.13 6.83
CA LYS A 74 -12.80 6.94 7.83
C LYS A 74 -14.29 6.54 7.95
N SER A 75 -14.98 6.36 6.83
CA SER A 75 -16.40 5.97 6.84
C SER A 75 -16.63 4.59 7.45
N LEU A 76 -15.77 3.62 7.16
CA LEU A 76 -15.83 2.27 7.73
C LEU A 76 -15.51 2.31 9.23
N GLY A 77 -14.48 3.05 9.64
CA GLY A 77 -14.14 3.26 11.06
C GLY A 77 -15.31 3.84 11.84
N GLN A 78 -16.01 4.82 11.26
CA GLN A 78 -17.21 5.41 11.86
C GLN A 78 -18.34 4.38 12.02
N ASN A 79 -18.68 3.64 10.97
CA ASN A 79 -19.76 2.66 11.00
C ASN A 79 -19.47 1.50 11.96
N ILE A 80 -18.24 0.97 11.93
CA ILE A 80 -17.81 -0.12 12.81
C ILE A 80 -17.78 0.35 14.25
N GLY A 81 -17.19 1.51 14.54
CA GLY A 81 -17.14 2.05 15.90
C GLY A 81 -18.52 2.37 16.47
N GLU A 82 -19.44 2.89 15.64
CA GLU A 82 -20.84 3.09 16.05
C GLU A 82 -21.53 1.75 16.34
N SER A 83 -21.28 0.73 15.52
CA SER A 83 -21.82 -0.62 15.75
C SER A 83 -21.31 -1.24 17.05
N ILE A 84 -20.02 -1.11 17.36
CA ILE A 84 -19.44 -1.60 18.62
C ILE A 84 -20.14 -0.95 19.83
N LEU A 85 -20.36 0.36 19.78
CA LEU A 85 -21.04 1.11 20.84
C LEU A 85 -22.53 0.72 20.97
N ALA A 86 -23.26 0.74 19.86
CA ALA A 86 -24.70 0.49 19.84
C ALA A 86 -25.06 -0.93 20.31
N TYR A 87 -24.24 -1.92 19.97
CA TYR A 87 -24.44 -3.33 20.36
C TYR A 87 -23.61 -3.75 21.58
N GLN A 88 -22.91 -2.82 22.24
CA GLN A 88 -22.08 -3.06 23.42
C GLN A 88 -21.14 -4.27 23.26
N LYS A 89 -20.50 -4.39 22.08
CA LYS A 89 -19.61 -5.52 21.77
C LYS A 89 -18.34 -5.55 22.64
N ASP A 90 -17.97 -4.41 23.20
CA ASP A 90 -16.82 -4.24 24.08
C ASP A 90 -17.14 -3.15 25.09
N SER A 91 -17.12 -3.49 26.38
CA SER A 91 -17.49 -2.59 27.47
C SER A 91 -16.50 -1.44 27.66
N ASP A 92 -15.25 -1.63 27.23
CA ASP A 92 -14.17 -0.68 27.40
C ASP A 92 -14.07 0.27 26.20
N PHE A 93 -14.84 0.01 25.13
CA PHE A 93 -14.85 0.84 23.93
C PHE A 93 -15.63 2.14 24.14
N THR A 94 -15.02 3.26 23.77
CA THR A 94 -15.57 4.59 24.04
C THR A 94 -15.82 5.40 22.76
N PRO A 95 -16.68 6.43 22.80
CA PRO A 95 -16.84 7.36 21.67
C PRO A 95 -15.53 8.04 21.24
N LYS A 96 -14.61 8.28 22.18
CA LYS A 96 -13.29 8.82 21.88
C LYS A 96 -12.45 7.84 21.05
N MET A 97 -12.44 6.56 21.42
CA MET A 97 -11.73 5.52 20.65
C MET A 97 -12.25 5.42 19.21
N LYS A 98 -13.57 5.55 19.00
CA LYS A 98 -14.16 5.65 17.65
C LYS A 98 -13.57 6.81 16.86
N GLU A 99 -13.47 8.00 17.44
CA GLU A 99 -12.89 9.17 16.79
C GLU A 99 -11.40 8.95 16.44
N GLU A 100 -10.63 8.38 17.37
CA GLU A 100 -9.23 8.04 17.16
C GLU A 100 -9.06 7.03 16.02
N ILE A 101 -9.90 5.99 15.96
CA ILE A 101 -9.94 5.02 14.86
C ILE A 101 -10.19 5.71 13.52
N CYS A 102 -11.18 6.60 13.45
CA CYS A 102 -11.48 7.36 12.24
C CYS A 102 -10.27 8.17 11.77
N ASN A 103 -9.56 8.85 12.68
CA ASN A 103 -8.38 9.65 12.36
C ASN A 103 -7.19 8.76 11.92
N ILE A 104 -6.97 7.62 12.58
CA ILE A 104 -5.93 6.66 12.20
C ILE A 104 -6.20 6.08 10.82
N LEU A 105 -7.41 5.61 10.55
CA LEU A 105 -7.78 5.04 9.25
C LEU A 105 -7.71 6.07 8.13
N GLN A 106 -8.08 7.32 8.42
CA GLN A 106 -7.91 8.42 7.48
C GLN A 106 -6.42 8.59 7.11
N CYS A 107 -5.53 8.63 8.10
CA CYS A 107 -4.09 8.72 7.87
C CYS A 107 -3.54 7.49 7.13
N ALA A 108 -3.93 6.29 7.56
CA ALA A 108 -3.47 5.03 6.99
C ALA A 108 -3.87 4.91 5.52
N GLY A 109 -5.09 5.31 5.17
CA GLY A 109 -5.54 5.36 3.77
C GLY A 109 -4.71 6.28 2.90
N LEU A 110 -4.19 7.40 3.42
CA LEU A 110 -3.31 8.30 2.66
C LEU A 110 -1.92 7.71 2.36
N ILE A 111 -1.42 6.82 3.23
CA ILE A 111 -0.03 6.33 3.16
C ILE A 111 0.08 4.85 2.83
N HIS A 112 -1.02 4.11 2.70
CA HIS A 112 -0.99 2.66 2.43
C HIS A 112 -0.14 2.33 1.20
N ASP A 113 -0.22 3.20 0.19
CA ASP A 113 0.44 3.01 -1.11
C ASP A 113 1.76 3.79 -1.27
N ILE A 114 2.23 4.47 -0.23
CA ILE A 114 3.37 5.40 -0.31
C ILE A 114 4.70 4.71 -0.63
N GLY A 115 4.82 3.43 -0.29
CA GLY A 115 6.02 2.62 -0.49
C GLY A 115 6.13 1.95 -1.86
N ASN A 116 5.11 2.02 -2.70
CA ASN A 116 5.14 1.35 -4.00
C ASN A 116 6.24 1.92 -4.91
N PRO A 117 6.94 1.09 -5.68
CA PRO A 117 7.89 1.57 -6.67
C PRO A 117 7.19 2.29 -7.83
N PRO A 118 7.94 2.97 -8.71
CA PRO A 118 7.45 3.32 -10.02
C PRO A 118 6.82 2.11 -10.70
N PHE A 119 5.72 2.34 -11.42
CA PHE A 119 4.98 1.27 -12.13
C PHE A 119 4.34 0.21 -11.19
N GLY A 120 4.19 0.52 -9.90
CA GLY A 120 3.35 -0.24 -8.97
C GLY A 120 3.74 -1.71 -8.79
N HIS A 121 2.75 -2.61 -8.80
CA HIS A 121 2.98 -4.05 -8.59
C HIS A 121 3.87 -4.69 -9.65
N PHE A 122 3.84 -4.16 -10.87
CA PHE A 122 4.76 -4.61 -11.91
C PHE A 122 6.20 -4.21 -11.55
N GLY A 123 6.41 -2.97 -11.06
CA GLY A 123 7.70 -2.54 -10.52
C GLY A 123 8.23 -3.41 -9.38
N GLU A 124 7.36 -3.85 -8.45
CA GLU A 124 7.75 -4.82 -7.41
C GLU A 124 8.24 -6.14 -8.00
N THR A 125 7.58 -6.61 -9.06
CA THR A 125 7.95 -7.85 -9.75
C THR A 125 9.32 -7.73 -10.40
N VAL A 126 9.58 -6.62 -11.10
CA VAL A 126 10.89 -6.35 -11.73
C VAL A 126 12.00 -6.29 -10.68
N ILE A 127 11.78 -5.58 -9.56
CA ILE A 127 12.76 -5.51 -8.46
C ILE A 127 13.09 -6.91 -7.93
N ARG A 128 12.06 -7.73 -7.62
CA ARG A 128 12.26 -9.10 -7.12
C ARG A 128 13.04 -9.95 -8.12
N ASP A 129 12.66 -9.91 -9.38
CA ASP A 129 13.28 -10.73 -10.43
C ASP A 129 14.71 -10.28 -10.74
N TRP A 130 14.99 -8.97 -10.66
CA TRP A 130 16.33 -8.45 -10.76
C TRP A 130 17.22 -8.97 -9.62
N PHE A 131 16.79 -8.86 -8.36
CA PHE A 131 17.60 -9.35 -7.24
C PHE A 131 17.80 -10.87 -7.26
N ARG A 132 16.78 -11.65 -7.65
CA ARG A 132 16.90 -13.12 -7.81
C ARG A 132 17.98 -13.52 -8.82
N ARG A 133 18.08 -12.79 -9.93
CA ARG A 133 19.12 -13.03 -10.94
C ARG A 133 20.50 -12.54 -10.50
N ASN A 134 20.56 -11.40 -9.80
CA ASN A 134 21.80 -10.66 -9.62
C ASN A 134 22.51 -10.89 -8.27
N LEU A 135 21.81 -11.14 -7.16
CA LEU A 135 22.49 -11.44 -5.88
C LEU A 135 23.43 -12.66 -5.98
N PRO A 136 23.06 -13.75 -6.68
CA PRO A 136 23.95 -14.89 -6.92
C PRO A 136 25.13 -14.59 -7.87
N ALA A 137 25.04 -13.56 -8.69
CA ALA A 137 26.00 -13.25 -9.76
C ALA A 137 26.97 -12.11 -9.40
N LEU A 138 26.54 -11.19 -8.54
CA LEU A 138 27.34 -10.07 -8.09
C LEU A 138 28.30 -10.50 -6.98
N LEU A 139 29.46 -9.86 -6.95
CA LEU A 139 30.51 -10.12 -5.98
C LEU A 139 30.71 -8.91 -5.07
N PHE A 140 31.00 -9.17 -3.80
CA PHE A 140 31.53 -8.21 -2.85
C PHE A 140 32.81 -8.79 -2.27
N ARG A 141 33.94 -8.10 -2.46
CA ARG A 141 35.29 -8.56 -2.05
C ARG A 141 35.63 -9.98 -2.54
N GLY A 142 35.20 -10.31 -3.76
CA GLY A 142 35.44 -11.61 -4.39
C GLY A 142 34.49 -12.73 -3.98
N GLU A 143 33.60 -12.50 -3.02
CA GLU A 143 32.58 -13.46 -2.58
C GLU A 143 31.21 -13.10 -3.15
N ARG A 144 30.36 -14.10 -3.43
CA ARG A 144 29.02 -13.84 -3.96
C ARG A 144 28.15 -13.17 -2.91
N ILE A 145 27.42 -12.13 -3.30
CA ILE A 145 26.61 -11.34 -2.35
C ILE A 145 25.58 -12.21 -1.63
N ASP A 146 24.96 -13.18 -2.32
CA ASP A 146 24.00 -14.09 -1.69
C ASP A 146 24.60 -15.07 -0.67
N GLN A 147 25.93 -15.22 -0.65
CA GLN A 147 26.68 -15.97 0.36
C GLN A 147 27.18 -15.08 1.50
N VAL A 148 27.45 -13.80 1.21
CA VAL A 148 27.85 -12.81 2.21
C VAL A 148 26.65 -12.43 3.09
N LEU A 149 25.47 -12.20 2.51
CA LEU A 149 24.29 -11.73 3.23
C LEU A 149 23.62 -12.83 4.08
N GLU A 150 22.98 -12.42 5.18
CA GLU A 150 22.17 -13.35 5.97
C GLU A 150 20.98 -13.85 5.16
N LYS A 151 20.47 -15.02 5.53
CA LYS A 151 19.33 -15.64 4.83
C LYS A 151 18.13 -14.68 4.76
N GLN A 152 17.78 -13.97 5.84
CA GLN A 152 16.67 -13.02 5.84
C GLN A 152 16.94 -11.83 4.91
N MET A 153 18.15 -11.29 4.92
CA MET A 153 18.56 -10.17 4.06
C MET A 153 18.39 -10.51 2.57
N CYS A 154 18.77 -11.72 2.15
CA CYS A 154 18.52 -12.18 0.78
C CYS A 154 17.03 -12.34 0.48
N GLN A 155 16.29 -12.96 1.40
CA GLN A 155 14.85 -13.21 1.23
C GLN A 155 14.04 -11.92 1.18
N ASP A 156 14.46 -10.87 1.90
CA ASP A 156 13.84 -9.54 1.83
C ASP A 156 13.81 -8.99 0.39
N PHE A 157 14.93 -9.11 -0.35
CA PHE A 157 14.97 -8.65 -1.73
C PHE A 157 14.17 -9.55 -2.67
N TYR A 158 14.22 -10.87 -2.46
CA TYR A 158 13.43 -11.81 -3.26
C TYR A 158 11.93 -11.69 -3.03
N HIS A 159 11.53 -11.12 -1.88
CA HIS A 159 10.16 -10.90 -1.48
C HIS A 159 9.83 -9.41 -1.31
N PHE A 160 10.56 -8.52 -1.99
CA PHE A 160 10.33 -7.08 -1.96
C PHE A 160 8.83 -6.75 -2.09
N GLU A 161 8.37 -5.81 -1.26
CA GLU A 161 6.94 -5.51 -1.09
C GLU A 161 6.71 -4.05 -0.69
N GLY A 162 5.78 -3.39 -1.37
CA GLY A 162 5.49 -1.97 -1.20
C GLY A 162 4.95 -1.59 0.17
N ASN A 163 4.23 -2.46 0.89
CA ASN A 163 3.76 -2.24 2.25
C ASN A 163 4.93 -2.26 3.25
N ALA A 164 5.87 -3.19 3.09
CA ALA A 164 7.10 -3.20 3.89
C ALA A 164 7.93 -1.93 3.61
N GLN A 165 8.00 -1.52 2.33
CA GLN A 165 8.62 -0.26 1.93
C GLN A 165 7.88 0.97 2.48
N ALA A 166 6.56 0.92 2.65
CA ALA A 166 5.77 2.00 3.21
C ALA A 166 6.17 2.25 4.67
N LEU A 167 6.25 1.19 5.48
CA LEU A 167 6.72 1.27 6.87
C LEU A 167 8.12 1.90 6.93
N ARG A 168 9.05 1.41 6.11
CA ARG A 168 10.43 1.92 6.02
C ARG A 168 10.46 3.41 5.63
N LEU A 169 9.69 3.79 4.61
CA LEU A 169 9.68 5.15 4.09
C LEU A 169 9.17 6.16 5.12
N VAL A 170 8.06 5.86 5.79
CA VAL A 170 7.46 6.79 6.76
C VAL A 170 8.23 6.85 8.08
N SER A 171 9.01 5.82 8.40
CA SER A 171 9.74 5.73 9.68
C SER A 171 11.23 6.10 9.59
N LYS A 172 11.84 6.08 8.40
CA LYS A 172 13.29 6.31 8.23
C LYS A 172 13.66 7.28 7.12
N LEU A 173 12.97 7.21 5.98
CA LEU A 173 13.44 7.87 4.75
C LEU A 173 12.92 9.30 4.58
N HIS A 174 11.86 9.67 5.30
CA HIS A 174 11.34 11.03 5.29
C HIS A 174 12.17 11.97 6.18
N TYR A 175 13.42 12.19 5.80
CA TYR A 175 14.39 12.99 6.54
C TYR A 175 14.07 14.49 6.45
N LEU A 176 13.08 14.98 7.21
CA LEU A 176 12.77 16.41 7.34
C LEU A 176 13.39 17.02 8.61
N VAL A 177 13.39 16.27 9.70
CA VAL A 177 13.83 16.75 11.01
C VAL A 177 14.98 15.90 11.53
N ASP A 178 14.88 14.57 11.40
CA ASP A 178 15.85 13.60 11.91
C ASP A 178 15.67 12.21 11.25
N GLU A 179 16.39 11.22 11.77
CA GLU A 179 16.41 9.82 11.34
C GLU A 179 15.10 9.03 11.57
N HIS A 180 14.12 9.59 12.28
CA HIS A 180 12.84 8.92 12.58
C HIS A 180 11.73 9.20 11.55
N GLY A 181 12.10 9.70 10.37
CA GLY A 181 11.18 9.95 9.27
C GLY A 181 10.07 10.94 9.64
N MET A 182 8.81 10.53 9.47
CA MET A 182 7.63 11.33 9.84
C MET A 182 7.29 11.24 11.35
N ASN A 183 7.98 10.37 12.10
CA ASN A 183 7.78 10.09 13.53
C ASN A 183 6.30 9.84 13.89
N LEU A 184 5.58 9.06 13.09
CA LEU A 184 4.14 8.76 13.23
C LEU A 184 3.81 7.94 14.50
N THR A 185 2.55 7.93 14.91
CA THR A 185 2.09 7.15 16.08
C THR A 185 2.17 5.65 15.82
N TYR A 186 2.41 4.86 16.86
CA TYR A 186 2.54 3.41 16.76
C TYR A 186 1.22 2.73 16.35
N ALA A 187 0.06 3.28 16.74
CA ALA A 187 -1.23 2.80 16.23
C ALA A 187 -1.33 2.93 14.70
N LEU A 188 -0.90 4.06 14.14
CA LEU A 188 -0.88 4.26 12.69
C LEU A 188 0.15 3.35 12.01
N LEU A 189 1.37 3.26 12.53
CA LEU A 189 2.40 2.38 11.98
C LEU A 189 1.98 0.90 12.03
N GLY A 190 1.36 0.46 13.12
CA GLY A 190 0.81 -0.90 13.25
C GLY A 190 -0.34 -1.16 12.27
N THR A 191 -1.16 -0.15 11.99
CA THR A 191 -2.28 -0.25 11.03
C THR A 191 -1.80 -0.47 9.60
N ILE A 192 -0.69 0.13 9.17
CA ILE A 192 -0.16 -0.04 7.81
C ILE A 192 0.66 -1.33 7.62
N VAL A 193 1.03 -2.03 8.69
CA VAL A 193 1.68 -3.34 8.60
C VAL A 193 0.64 -4.40 8.22
N LYS A 194 0.48 -4.59 6.90
CA LYS A 194 -0.49 -5.51 6.32
C LYS A 194 -0.22 -6.97 6.68
N TYR A 195 1.05 -7.35 6.71
CA TYR A 195 1.51 -8.71 6.97
C TYR A 195 2.46 -8.68 8.17
N PRO A 196 2.13 -9.21 9.35
CA PRO A 196 2.98 -9.14 10.54
C PRO A 196 4.07 -10.23 10.55
N VAL A 197 4.76 -10.45 9.43
CA VAL A 197 5.77 -11.52 9.28
C VAL A 197 7.02 -11.05 8.52
N SER A 198 8.17 -11.62 8.88
CA SER A 198 9.42 -11.43 8.13
C SER A 198 9.45 -12.29 6.86
N SER A 199 10.41 -12.03 5.98
CA SER A 199 10.59 -12.75 4.71
C SER A 199 10.83 -14.25 4.90
N LEU A 200 11.36 -14.66 6.04
CA LEU A 200 11.58 -16.07 6.39
C LEU A 200 10.30 -16.83 6.78
N LYS A 201 9.22 -16.12 7.12
CA LYS A 201 7.97 -16.68 7.65
C LYS A 201 6.80 -16.51 6.67
N ILE A 202 7.07 -16.12 5.43
CA ILE A 202 6.05 -16.06 4.38
C ILE A 202 5.60 -17.49 4.07
N ASP A 203 4.31 -17.74 4.21
CA ASP A 203 3.70 -19.02 3.88
C ASP A 203 2.31 -18.80 3.27
N LYS A 204 2.20 -19.06 1.97
CA LYS A 204 0.94 -18.92 1.22
C LYS A 204 0.01 -20.11 1.41
N THR A 205 0.48 -21.21 2.01
CA THR A 205 -0.28 -22.46 2.15
C THR A 205 -1.14 -22.50 3.41
N THR A 206 -0.90 -21.61 4.38
CA THR A 206 -1.67 -21.54 5.64
C THR A 206 -3.12 -21.14 5.43
N GLY A 207 -3.45 -20.53 4.28
CA GLY A 207 -4.75 -19.91 4.02
C GLY A 207 -4.98 -18.59 4.76
N ASN A 208 -4.11 -18.23 5.71
CA ASN A 208 -4.22 -16.99 6.48
C ASN A 208 -3.67 -15.81 5.69
N ILE A 209 -4.48 -14.77 5.49
CA ILE A 209 -4.07 -13.55 4.76
C ILE A 209 -2.81 -12.89 5.30
N LYS A 210 -2.54 -13.01 6.61
CA LYS A 210 -1.45 -12.29 7.28
C LYS A 210 -0.07 -12.84 6.95
N ASP A 211 0.01 -14.10 6.50
CA ASP A 211 1.27 -14.82 6.24
C ASP A 211 1.68 -14.78 4.75
N LYS A 212 0.88 -14.15 3.89
CA LYS A 212 1.00 -14.24 2.42
C LYS A 212 2.20 -13.51 1.82
N LYS A 213 2.68 -12.45 2.47
CA LYS A 213 3.70 -11.54 1.93
C LYS A 213 4.58 -10.95 3.05
N LEU A 214 5.64 -10.25 2.65
CA LEU A 214 6.56 -9.57 3.55
C LEU A 214 5.89 -8.39 4.25
N GLY A 215 6.12 -8.30 5.57
CA GLY A 215 5.63 -7.20 6.42
C GLY A 215 6.61 -6.08 6.68
N TYR A 216 7.86 -6.47 6.92
CA TYR A 216 8.94 -5.61 7.35
C TYR A 216 10.26 -6.24 6.95
N TYR A 217 11.23 -5.40 6.60
CA TYR A 217 12.59 -5.84 6.27
C TYR A 217 13.37 -6.18 7.54
N TYR A 218 14.44 -6.95 7.41
CA TYR A 218 15.43 -7.19 8.46
C TYR A 218 15.90 -5.87 9.09
N ALA A 219 16.17 -4.84 8.27
CA ALA A 219 16.56 -3.51 8.76
C ALA A 219 15.51 -2.85 9.68
N ASP A 220 14.24 -3.24 9.57
CA ASP A 220 13.10 -2.60 10.23
C ASP A 220 12.49 -3.48 11.34
N GLN A 221 13.10 -4.63 11.63
CA GLN A 221 12.59 -5.60 12.61
C GLN A 221 12.48 -5.02 14.02
N GLU A 222 13.50 -4.32 14.52
CA GLU A 222 13.47 -3.71 15.86
C GLU A 222 12.31 -2.71 16.01
N LEU A 223 12.05 -1.92 14.96
CA LEU A 223 10.93 -0.98 14.94
C LEU A 223 9.60 -1.72 14.94
N TYR A 224 9.45 -2.75 14.09
CA TYR A 224 8.25 -3.57 14.06
C TYR A 224 7.96 -4.22 15.41
N GLU A 225 8.98 -4.78 16.07
CA GLU A 225 8.84 -5.40 17.40
C GLU A 225 8.40 -4.38 18.46
N ALA A 226 8.95 -3.15 18.41
CA ALA A 226 8.53 -2.06 19.29
C ALA A 226 7.06 -1.65 19.07
N ILE A 227 6.64 -1.52 17.81
CA ILE A 227 5.24 -1.25 17.45
C ILE A 227 4.35 -2.39 17.92
N SER A 228 4.74 -3.63 17.66
CA SER A 228 3.91 -4.80 17.93
C SER A 228 3.70 -5.04 19.43
N LYS A 229 4.75 -4.78 20.23
CA LYS A 229 4.70 -4.85 21.68
C LYS A 229 3.81 -3.75 22.26
N GLU A 230 3.99 -2.51 21.83
CA GLU A 230 3.25 -1.35 22.34
C GLU A 230 1.75 -1.44 22.01
N THR A 231 1.43 -1.85 20.77
CA THR A 231 0.04 -2.02 20.33
C THR A 231 -0.63 -3.28 20.88
N GLY A 232 0.12 -4.15 21.56
CA GLY A 232 -0.37 -5.44 22.07
C GLY A 232 -0.70 -6.46 20.98
N THR A 233 -0.30 -6.21 19.72
CA THR A 233 -0.55 -7.12 18.59
C THR A 233 0.30 -8.38 18.65
N ASN A 234 1.52 -8.30 19.18
CA ASN A 234 2.43 -9.43 19.43
C ASN A 234 2.50 -10.45 18.28
N GLY A 235 2.80 -9.99 17.06
CA GLY A 235 2.87 -10.85 15.85
C GLY A 235 1.53 -11.14 15.15
N ARG A 236 0.42 -10.61 15.67
CA ARG A 236 -0.91 -10.68 15.04
C ARG A 236 -1.16 -9.44 14.20
N ARG A 237 -2.11 -9.53 13.27
CA ARG A 237 -2.50 -8.39 12.43
C ARG A 237 -3.28 -7.39 13.26
N HIS A 238 -2.98 -6.10 13.11
CA HIS A 238 -3.71 -5.05 13.80
C HIS A 238 -5.17 -4.99 13.31
N PRO A 239 -6.19 -4.88 14.19
CA PRO A 239 -7.59 -4.88 13.77
C PRO A 239 -7.93 -3.81 12.72
N LEU A 240 -7.36 -2.61 12.84
CA LEU A 240 -7.58 -1.53 11.85
C LEU A 240 -7.01 -1.84 10.47
N THR A 241 -6.05 -2.76 10.34
CA THR A 241 -5.50 -3.19 9.05
C THR A 241 -6.53 -3.96 8.21
N TYR A 242 -7.50 -4.63 8.83
CA TYR A 242 -8.62 -5.26 8.11
C TYR A 242 -9.55 -4.19 7.52
N ILE A 243 -9.80 -3.13 8.29
CA ILE A 243 -10.66 -2.02 7.85
C ILE A 243 -9.97 -1.23 6.72
N LEU A 244 -8.67 -0.98 6.85
CA LEU A 244 -7.86 -0.35 5.80
C LEU A 244 -7.88 -1.18 4.51
N GLU A 245 -7.68 -2.50 4.60
CA GLU A 245 -7.73 -3.38 3.42
C GLU A 245 -9.10 -3.38 2.76
N ALA A 246 -10.19 -3.42 3.53
CA ALA A 246 -11.53 -3.32 2.96
C ALA A 246 -11.78 -1.96 2.29
N ALA A 247 -11.26 -0.86 2.84
CA ALA A 247 -11.34 0.46 2.22
C ALA A 247 -10.59 0.50 0.88
N ASP A 248 -9.39 -0.09 0.83
CA ASP A 248 -8.56 -0.20 -0.37
C ASP A 248 -9.25 -1.05 -1.44
N ASP A 249 -9.75 -2.23 -1.07
CA ASP A 249 -10.49 -3.12 -1.97
C ASP A 249 -11.74 -2.44 -2.56
N ILE A 250 -12.50 -1.68 -1.76
CA ILE A 250 -13.66 -0.92 -2.27
C ILE A 250 -13.21 0.15 -3.26
N ALA A 251 -12.23 0.97 -2.89
CA ALA A 251 -11.74 2.04 -3.78
C ALA A 251 -11.28 1.46 -5.11
N TYR A 252 -10.34 0.51 -5.07
CA TYR A 252 -9.69 -0.04 -6.25
C TYR A 252 -10.68 -0.77 -7.16
N LYS A 253 -11.44 -1.74 -6.62
CA LYS A 253 -12.34 -2.55 -7.46
C LYS A 253 -13.51 -1.76 -8.06
N THR A 254 -13.93 -0.68 -7.41
CA THR A 254 -14.99 0.18 -7.97
C THR A 254 -14.45 1.17 -9.00
N ALA A 255 -13.28 1.75 -8.72
CA ALA A 255 -12.57 2.64 -9.63
C ALA A 255 -12.21 1.94 -10.94
N ASP A 256 -11.68 0.71 -10.88
CA ASP A 256 -11.27 -0.03 -12.08
C ASP A 256 -12.43 -0.29 -13.05
N ILE A 257 -13.63 -0.52 -12.52
CA ILE A 257 -14.83 -0.72 -13.34
C ILE A 257 -15.28 0.58 -13.99
N GLU A 258 -15.17 1.71 -13.25
CA GLU A 258 -15.43 3.04 -13.82
C GLU A 258 -14.44 3.35 -14.94
N ASP A 259 -13.15 3.16 -14.68
CA ASP A 259 -12.07 3.45 -15.61
C ASP A 259 -12.15 2.53 -16.84
N ALA A 260 -12.44 1.23 -16.65
CA ALA A 260 -12.67 0.27 -17.73
C ALA A 260 -13.83 0.70 -18.62
N PHE A 261 -14.90 1.22 -18.03
CA PHE A 261 -16.05 1.73 -18.77
C PHE A 261 -15.70 2.99 -19.57
N ILE A 262 -15.07 3.99 -18.93
CA ILE A 262 -14.68 5.26 -19.56
C ILE A 262 -13.69 5.02 -20.72
N LYS A 263 -12.79 4.05 -20.58
CA LYS A 263 -11.80 3.69 -21.61
C LYS A 263 -12.36 2.76 -22.70
N GLY A 264 -13.61 2.32 -22.58
CA GLY A 264 -14.26 1.44 -23.54
C GLY A 264 -13.81 -0.03 -23.49
N PHE A 265 -13.11 -0.44 -22.43
CA PHE A 265 -12.80 -1.85 -22.17
C PHE A 265 -14.03 -2.64 -21.68
N LEU A 266 -14.99 -1.93 -21.10
CA LEU A 266 -16.25 -2.48 -20.59
C LEU A 266 -17.43 -1.63 -21.08
N SER A 267 -18.42 -2.25 -21.72
CA SER A 267 -19.67 -1.57 -22.07
C SER A 267 -20.74 -1.77 -20.99
N TYR A 268 -21.78 -0.92 -21.00
CA TYR A 268 -22.95 -1.09 -20.14
C TYR A 268 -23.59 -2.48 -20.33
N HIS A 269 -23.71 -2.94 -21.57
CA HIS A 269 -24.30 -4.24 -21.88
C HIS A 269 -23.45 -5.40 -21.36
N GLN A 270 -22.13 -5.31 -21.47
CA GLN A 270 -21.23 -6.33 -20.91
C GLN A 270 -21.33 -6.38 -19.40
N LEU A 271 -21.32 -5.23 -18.71
CA LEU A 271 -21.51 -5.19 -17.25
C LEU A 271 -22.86 -5.79 -16.86
N LYS A 272 -23.93 -5.47 -17.61
CA LYS A 272 -25.26 -6.03 -17.42
C LYS A 272 -25.26 -7.56 -17.53
N GLU A 273 -24.60 -8.12 -18.54
CA GLU A 273 -24.49 -9.57 -18.74
C GLU A 273 -23.74 -10.27 -17.59
N GLU A 274 -22.62 -9.70 -17.14
CA GLU A 274 -21.82 -10.23 -16.04
C GLU A 274 -22.63 -10.22 -14.73
N LEU A 275 -23.36 -9.13 -14.45
CA LEU A 275 -24.26 -9.05 -13.28
C LEU A 275 -25.45 -10.02 -13.37
N ALA A 276 -26.00 -10.22 -14.58
CA ALA A 276 -27.08 -11.18 -14.80
C ALA A 276 -26.62 -12.63 -14.60
N ALA A 277 -25.37 -12.94 -14.94
CA ALA A 277 -24.78 -14.25 -14.65
C ALA A 277 -24.65 -14.48 -13.14
N LEU A 278 -24.15 -13.48 -12.41
CA LEU A 278 -24.00 -13.53 -10.95
C LEU A 278 -25.34 -13.79 -10.23
N GLU A 279 -26.41 -13.08 -10.62
CA GLU A 279 -27.72 -13.23 -9.97
C GLU A 279 -28.43 -14.57 -10.30
N LYS A 280 -28.13 -15.20 -11.45
CA LYS A 280 -28.68 -16.52 -11.79
C LYS A 280 -28.13 -17.65 -10.92
N GLU A 281 -26.91 -17.49 -10.43
CA GLU A 281 -26.23 -18.49 -9.59
C GLU A 281 -26.71 -18.44 -8.13
N GLU A 282 -27.57 -17.50 -7.75
CA GLU A 282 -27.89 -17.24 -6.35
C GLU A 282 -29.40 -17.02 -6.14
N SER A 283 -30.04 -17.95 -5.42
CA SER A 283 -31.48 -17.90 -5.13
C SER A 283 -31.86 -16.89 -4.02
N ALA A 284 -30.88 -16.23 -3.39
CA ALA A 284 -31.10 -15.29 -2.28
C ALA A 284 -30.07 -14.15 -2.31
N VAL A 285 -30.12 -13.31 -3.34
CA VAL A 285 -29.26 -12.12 -3.44
C VAL A 285 -29.85 -10.99 -2.58
N SER A 286 -29.16 -10.54 -1.53
CA SER A 286 -29.61 -9.39 -0.72
C SER A 286 -29.44 -8.05 -1.45
N PHE A 287 -28.62 -8.00 -2.50
CA PHE A 287 -28.35 -6.82 -3.31
C PHE A 287 -28.55 -7.14 -4.80
N HIS A 288 -29.72 -6.82 -5.33
CA HIS A 288 -30.03 -6.94 -6.76
C HIS A 288 -29.21 -5.91 -7.57
N ALA A 289 -27.96 -6.23 -7.84
CA ALA A 289 -26.99 -5.37 -8.50
C ALA A 289 -27.42 -5.02 -9.92
N LEU A 290 -27.99 -5.99 -10.66
CA LEU A 290 -28.49 -5.81 -12.01
C LEU A 290 -29.70 -4.87 -12.01
N GLU A 291 -30.70 -5.14 -11.16
CA GLU A 291 -31.91 -4.32 -11.06
C GLU A 291 -31.55 -2.86 -10.76
N LYS A 292 -30.60 -2.64 -9.85
CA LYS A 292 -30.12 -1.29 -9.50
C LYS A 292 -29.46 -0.60 -10.69
N LEU A 293 -28.63 -1.30 -11.47
CA LEU A 293 -28.00 -0.75 -12.68
C LEU A 293 -29.06 -0.34 -13.70
N GLU A 294 -30.02 -1.22 -13.98
CA GLU A 294 -31.13 -0.95 -14.91
C GLU A 294 -32.02 0.21 -14.44
N ALA A 295 -32.29 0.30 -13.14
CA ALA A 295 -33.04 1.40 -12.55
C ALA A 295 -32.33 2.75 -12.75
N LYS A 296 -30.99 2.79 -12.64
CA LYS A 296 -30.21 4.01 -12.93
C LYS A 296 -30.25 4.36 -14.42
N TYR A 297 -30.16 3.38 -15.31
CA TYR A 297 -30.30 3.59 -16.75
C TYR A 297 -31.67 4.19 -17.12
N ALA A 298 -32.75 3.58 -16.63
CA ALA A 298 -34.11 4.10 -16.82
C ALA A 298 -34.29 5.51 -16.23
N SER A 299 -33.65 5.80 -15.09
CA SER A 299 -33.63 7.15 -14.51
C SER A 299 -32.88 8.15 -15.40
N GLY A 300 -31.74 7.76 -15.98
CA GLY A 300 -31.00 8.58 -16.95
C GLY A 300 -31.85 8.93 -18.17
N GLN A 301 -32.56 7.94 -18.74
CA GLN A 301 -33.48 8.15 -19.86
C GLN A 301 -34.61 9.12 -19.51
N ARG A 302 -35.28 8.94 -18.35
CA ARG A 302 -36.34 9.85 -17.89
C ARG A 302 -35.85 11.28 -17.69
N ARG A 303 -34.60 11.44 -17.23
CA ARG A 303 -33.94 12.74 -17.04
C ARG A 303 -33.39 13.34 -18.34
N LYS A 304 -33.43 12.60 -19.45
CA LYS A 304 -32.86 13.00 -20.75
C LYS A 304 -31.39 13.43 -20.65
N VAL A 305 -30.61 12.72 -19.84
CA VAL A 305 -29.15 12.92 -19.81
C VAL A 305 -28.57 12.50 -21.16
N GLU A 306 -27.50 13.16 -21.59
CA GLU A 306 -26.86 12.94 -22.89
C GLU A 306 -26.39 11.49 -23.06
N ASN A 307 -25.78 10.91 -22.03
CA ASN A 307 -25.33 9.53 -22.01
C ASN A 307 -25.97 8.74 -20.85
N PRO A 308 -27.12 8.08 -21.08
CA PRO A 308 -27.80 7.30 -20.03
C PRO A 308 -27.00 6.09 -19.52
N GLU A 309 -26.13 5.50 -20.34
CA GLU A 309 -25.30 4.35 -19.95
C GLU A 309 -24.21 4.77 -18.96
N GLU A 310 -23.47 5.83 -19.29
CA GLU A 310 -22.47 6.39 -18.40
C GLU A 310 -23.08 6.89 -17.10
N TYR A 311 -24.24 7.58 -17.20
CA TYR A 311 -25.01 7.96 -16.02
C TYR A 311 -25.37 6.74 -15.16
N ALA A 312 -25.78 5.63 -15.77
CA ALA A 312 -26.15 4.43 -15.06
C ALA A 312 -24.96 3.84 -14.29
N VAL A 313 -23.84 3.62 -14.97
CA VAL A 313 -22.64 3.00 -14.40
C VAL A 313 -22.09 3.84 -13.25
N LYS A 314 -21.89 5.15 -13.44
CA LYS A 314 -21.34 6.03 -12.40
C LYS A 314 -22.22 6.07 -11.14
N ASN A 315 -23.53 6.20 -11.32
CA ASN A 315 -24.46 6.25 -10.18
C ASN A 315 -24.68 4.89 -9.52
N TRP A 316 -24.52 3.80 -10.27
CA TRP A 316 -24.57 2.43 -9.74
C TRP A 316 -23.35 2.14 -8.87
N ILE A 317 -22.15 2.57 -9.29
CA ILE A 317 -20.91 2.44 -8.52
C ILE A 317 -21.05 3.08 -7.13
N VAL A 318 -21.57 4.31 -7.04
CA VAL A 318 -21.78 4.98 -5.75
C VAL A 318 -22.74 4.20 -4.84
N GLN A 319 -23.81 3.64 -5.40
CA GLN A 319 -24.76 2.82 -4.62
C GLN A 319 -24.13 1.52 -4.15
N MET A 320 -23.30 0.90 -5.01
CA MET A 320 -22.57 -0.32 -4.72
C MET A 320 -21.53 -0.10 -3.62
N GLN A 321 -20.77 1.00 -3.65
CA GLN A 321 -19.84 1.38 -2.59
C GLN A 321 -20.53 1.43 -1.23
N GLY A 322 -21.72 2.06 -1.15
CA GLY A 322 -22.51 2.08 0.09
C GLY A 322 -22.93 0.68 0.58
N PHE A 323 -23.28 -0.23 -0.33
CA PHE A 323 -23.58 -1.62 0.01
C PHE A 323 -22.33 -2.38 0.50
N LEU A 324 -21.19 -2.21 -0.16
CA LEU A 324 -19.93 -2.85 0.22
C LEU A 324 -19.42 -2.36 1.56
N ILE A 325 -19.57 -1.07 1.88
CA ILE A 325 -19.27 -0.51 3.21
C ILE A 325 -20.07 -1.22 4.29
N ASN A 326 -21.37 -1.47 4.06
CA ASN A 326 -22.21 -2.22 5.00
C ASN A 326 -21.75 -3.68 5.14
N CYS A 327 -21.37 -4.32 4.03
CA CYS A 327 -20.85 -5.69 4.06
C CYS A 327 -19.56 -5.80 4.87
N ALA A 328 -18.58 -4.90 4.65
CA ALA A 328 -17.34 -4.88 5.41
C ALA A 328 -17.58 -4.55 6.90
N THR A 329 -18.51 -3.64 7.19
CA THR A 329 -18.93 -3.34 8.57
C THR A 329 -19.50 -4.59 9.24
N TYR A 330 -20.37 -5.32 8.56
CA TYR A 330 -20.90 -6.60 9.04
C TYR A 330 -19.80 -7.65 9.21
N GLY A 331 -18.89 -7.80 8.24
CA GLY A 331 -17.78 -8.75 8.30
C GLY A 331 -16.88 -8.52 9.51
N PHE A 332 -16.56 -7.27 9.83
CA PHE A 332 -15.79 -6.94 11.04
C PHE A 332 -16.58 -7.23 12.32
N THR A 333 -17.81 -6.75 12.40
CA THR A 333 -18.61 -6.79 13.64
C THR A 333 -19.11 -8.19 13.98
N SER A 334 -19.41 -9.02 12.96
CA SER A 334 -19.77 -10.44 13.14
C SER A 334 -18.59 -11.32 13.54
N ASN A 335 -17.36 -10.94 13.16
CA ASN A 335 -16.12 -11.63 13.52
C ASN A 335 -15.28 -10.91 14.58
N TYR A 336 -15.89 -9.99 15.34
CA TYR A 336 -15.19 -9.09 16.27
C TYR A 336 -14.24 -9.83 17.22
N GLU A 337 -14.71 -10.87 17.90
CA GLU A 337 -13.91 -11.65 18.85
C GLU A 337 -12.70 -12.29 18.16
N LYS A 338 -12.90 -12.99 17.03
CA LYS A 338 -11.81 -13.61 16.26
C LYS A 338 -10.78 -12.60 15.77
N ILE A 339 -11.20 -11.39 15.37
CA ILE A 339 -10.29 -10.32 14.95
C ILE A 339 -9.50 -9.83 16.15
N MET A 340 -10.16 -9.59 17.29
CA MET A 340 -9.50 -9.12 18.51
C MET A 340 -8.57 -10.18 19.13
N ASP A 341 -8.86 -11.47 18.94
CA ASP A 341 -7.99 -12.58 19.32
C ASP A 341 -6.87 -12.82 18.30
N GLY A 342 -6.98 -12.23 17.11
CA GLY A 342 -6.00 -12.33 16.02
C GLY A 342 -6.01 -13.68 15.31
N GLU A 343 -7.14 -14.37 15.36
CA GLU A 343 -7.39 -15.68 14.72
C GLU A 343 -8.15 -15.55 13.39
N TYR A 344 -8.73 -14.38 13.11
CA TYR A 344 -9.42 -14.15 11.84
C TYR A 344 -8.42 -14.18 10.66
N GLY A 345 -8.63 -15.09 9.72
CA GLY A 345 -7.67 -15.38 8.65
C GLY A 345 -8.06 -14.88 7.26
N TYR A 346 -9.16 -14.14 7.13
CA TYR A 346 -9.79 -13.75 5.87
C TYR A 346 -10.00 -12.23 5.76
N ASP A 347 -10.33 -11.73 4.57
CA ASP A 347 -10.75 -10.33 4.41
C ASP A 347 -12.16 -10.08 5.00
N LEU A 348 -12.58 -8.81 5.06
CA LEU A 348 -13.88 -8.45 5.66
C LEU A 348 -15.09 -8.73 4.77
N PHE A 349 -14.89 -9.11 3.50
CA PHE A 349 -15.97 -9.52 2.60
C PHE A 349 -16.23 -11.01 2.65
N HIS A 350 -15.27 -11.83 3.11
CA HIS A 350 -15.43 -13.27 3.23
C HIS A 350 -16.67 -13.67 4.03
N GLY A 351 -17.52 -14.53 3.44
CA GLY A 351 -18.77 -14.98 4.02
C GLY A 351 -19.88 -13.92 4.08
N THR A 352 -19.67 -12.74 3.50
CA THR A 352 -20.69 -11.67 3.43
C THR A 352 -21.43 -11.68 2.09
N TYR A 353 -22.59 -11.00 2.04
CA TYR A 353 -23.32 -10.78 0.79
C TYR A 353 -22.52 -10.00 -0.27
N GLY A 354 -21.41 -9.35 0.10
CA GLY A 354 -20.54 -8.64 -0.82
C GLY A 354 -19.46 -9.51 -1.48
N GLU A 355 -19.19 -10.72 -0.97
CA GLU A 355 -18.03 -11.53 -1.38
C GLU A 355 -18.01 -11.81 -2.89
N LYS A 356 -19.11 -12.37 -3.42
CA LYS A 356 -19.18 -12.75 -4.83
C LYS A 356 -19.15 -11.54 -5.75
N LEU A 357 -19.80 -10.44 -5.36
CA LEU A 357 -19.75 -9.19 -6.13
C LEU A 357 -18.31 -8.66 -6.18
N MET A 358 -17.61 -8.62 -5.04
CA MET A 358 -16.20 -8.21 -4.99
C MET A 358 -15.29 -9.11 -5.83
N ASN A 359 -15.56 -10.42 -5.87
CA ASN A 359 -14.84 -11.35 -6.74
C ASN A 359 -15.12 -11.08 -8.22
N LEU A 360 -16.38 -10.85 -8.58
CA LEU A 360 -16.77 -10.50 -9.95
C LEU A 360 -16.11 -9.22 -10.43
N LEU A 361 -16.12 -8.13 -9.64
CA LEU A 361 -15.51 -6.86 -10.04
C LEU A 361 -14.01 -7.03 -10.33
N GLY A 362 -13.30 -7.78 -9.47
CA GLY A 362 -11.88 -8.09 -9.67
C GLY A 362 -11.63 -8.94 -10.91
N ASP A 363 -12.49 -9.94 -11.16
CA ASP A 363 -12.40 -10.79 -12.34
C ASP A 363 -12.68 -10.03 -13.65
N ILE A 364 -13.69 -9.13 -13.66
CA ILE A 364 -13.97 -8.25 -14.81
C ILE A 364 -12.74 -7.38 -15.09
N ALA A 365 -12.20 -6.69 -14.07
CA ALA A 365 -11.02 -5.84 -14.24
C ALA A 365 -9.83 -6.63 -14.80
N TYR A 366 -9.57 -7.82 -14.26
CA TYR A 366 -8.50 -8.69 -14.74
C TYR A 366 -8.65 -9.13 -16.20
N ARG A 367 -9.84 -9.64 -16.57
CA ARG A 367 -10.10 -10.13 -17.93
C ARG A 367 -10.16 -9.02 -18.97
N ARG A 368 -10.67 -7.85 -18.60
CA ARG A 368 -10.97 -6.77 -19.56
C ARG A 368 -9.90 -5.68 -19.62
N VAL A 369 -9.16 -5.45 -18.55
CA VAL A 369 -8.17 -4.37 -18.44
C VAL A 369 -6.75 -4.91 -18.37
N PHE A 370 -6.44 -5.72 -17.34
CA PHE A 370 -5.05 -6.12 -17.05
C PHE A 370 -4.49 -7.13 -18.05
N SER A 371 -5.36 -7.92 -18.71
CA SER A 371 -4.94 -8.93 -19.69
C SER A 371 -4.87 -8.40 -21.13
N THR A 372 -4.71 -7.08 -21.31
CA THR A 372 -4.69 -6.45 -22.63
C THR A 372 -3.27 -6.27 -23.16
N SER A 373 -3.11 -6.31 -24.50
CA SER A 373 -1.80 -6.09 -25.14
C SER A 373 -1.23 -4.69 -24.88
N VAL A 374 -2.08 -3.73 -24.51
CA VAL A 374 -1.66 -2.36 -24.19
C VAL A 374 -0.89 -2.38 -22.86
N ILE A 375 -1.48 -2.97 -21.81
CA ILE A 375 -0.84 -3.12 -20.51
C ILE A 375 0.46 -3.92 -20.62
N TYR A 376 0.46 -5.07 -21.31
CA TYR A 376 1.69 -5.86 -21.46
C TYR A 376 2.83 -5.12 -22.17
N LYS A 377 2.55 -4.32 -23.20
CA LYS A 377 3.59 -3.52 -23.87
C LYS A 377 4.17 -2.46 -22.94
N MET A 378 3.33 -1.86 -22.10
CA MET A 378 3.76 -0.88 -21.12
C MET A 378 4.65 -1.52 -20.06
N GLU A 379 4.19 -2.62 -19.46
CA GLU A 379 4.96 -3.42 -18.49
C GLU A 379 6.33 -3.84 -19.07
N MET A 380 6.40 -4.26 -20.34
CA MET A 380 7.70 -4.57 -20.95
C MET A 380 8.65 -3.36 -21.00
N ALA A 381 8.17 -2.18 -21.39
CA ALA A 381 8.98 -0.97 -21.38
C ALA A 381 9.44 -0.60 -19.96
N GLU A 382 8.55 -0.75 -18.97
CA GLU A 382 8.81 -0.49 -17.56
C GLU A 382 9.87 -1.42 -16.99
N SER A 383 9.83 -2.70 -17.37
CA SER A 383 10.83 -3.69 -16.98
C SER A 383 12.23 -3.29 -17.43
N VAL A 384 12.37 -2.84 -18.69
CA VAL A 384 13.66 -2.41 -19.24
C VAL A 384 14.20 -1.19 -18.48
N MET A 385 13.33 -0.24 -18.17
CA MET A 385 13.74 0.97 -17.42
C MET A 385 14.22 0.62 -16.02
N LEU A 386 13.44 -0.17 -15.26
CA LEU A 386 13.81 -0.54 -13.90
C LEU A 386 15.02 -1.47 -13.85
N ASP A 387 15.14 -2.45 -14.74
CA ASP A 387 16.31 -3.33 -14.81
C ASP A 387 17.58 -2.52 -15.05
N PHE A 388 17.54 -1.55 -15.97
CA PHE A 388 18.68 -0.67 -16.24
C PHE A 388 19.07 0.16 -15.02
N LEU A 389 18.09 0.80 -14.36
CA LEU A 389 18.36 1.61 -13.18
C LEU A 389 18.93 0.76 -12.04
N LEU A 390 18.33 -0.39 -11.75
CA LEU A 390 18.83 -1.33 -10.75
C LEU A 390 20.27 -1.76 -11.07
N ASP A 391 20.56 -2.11 -12.33
CA ASP A 391 21.91 -2.53 -12.74
C ASP A 391 22.96 -1.45 -12.48
N LYS A 392 22.67 -0.20 -12.85
CA LYS A 392 23.58 0.92 -12.65
C LYS A 392 23.77 1.25 -11.18
N PHE A 393 22.68 1.43 -10.44
CA PHE A 393 22.74 1.90 -9.08
C PHE A 393 23.25 0.84 -8.10
N VAL A 394 22.81 -0.42 -8.24
CA VAL A 394 23.26 -1.50 -7.33
C VAL A 394 24.76 -1.73 -7.49
N LYS A 395 25.29 -1.82 -8.72
CA LYS A 395 26.73 -2.00 -8.93
C LYS A 395 27.55 -0.87 -8.31
N ALA A 396 27.11 0.37 -8.48
CA ALA A 396 27.81 1.53 -7.96
C ALA A 396 27.84 1.61 -6.42
N VAL A 397 26.85 1.05 -5.72
CA VAL A 397 26.80 1.10 -4.24
C VAL A 397 27.48 -0.09 -3.55
N ILE A 398 27.86 -1.15 -4.27
CA ILE A 398 28.50 -2.35 -3.68
C ILE A 398 29.79 -2.00 -2.94
N ASP A 399 30.54 -1.01 -3.43
CA ASP A 399 31.80 -0.56 -2.82
C ASP A 399 31.69 0.83 -2.17
N TYR A 400 30.50 1.45 -2.21
CA TYR A 400 30.26 2.75 -1.54
C TYR A 400 30.43 2.63 -0.03
N ASP A 401 31.03 3.62 0.63
CA ASP A 401 31.24 3.61 2.09
C ASP A 401 32.09 2.41 2.57
N THR A 402 33.08 2.01 1.77
CA THR A 402 34.11 1.02 2.12
C THR A 402 35.50 1.64 1.97
N ASP A 403 36.53 0.84 2.29
CA ASP A 403 37.93 1.21 2.07
C ASP A 403 38.35 1.15 0.58
N GLU A 404 37.52 0.59 -0.30
CA GLU A 404 37.78 0.51 -1.74
C GLU A 404 37.44 1.84 -2.43
N GLU A 405 38.30 2.28 -3.36
CA GLU A 405 38.04 3.52 -4.11
C GLU A 405 37.03 3.27 -5.24
N LEU A 406 35.89 3.97 -5.17
CA LEU A 406 34.91 3.98 -6.26
C LEU A 406 35.51 4.54 -7.55
N SER A 407 35.10 3.98 -8.70
CA SER A 407 35.43 4.58 -10.00
C SER A 407 34.79 5.97 -10.12
N GLU A 408 35.35 6.84 -10.97
CA GLU A 408 34.77 8.17 -11.23
C GLU A 408 33.33 8.10 -11.78
N ILE A 409 32.98 7.03 -12.47
CA ILE A 409 31.63 6.78 -12.97
C ILE A 409 30.71 6.40 -11.79
N ASP A 410 31.14 5.52 -10.91
CA ASP A 410 30.33 5.08 -9.77
C ASP A 410 30.13 6.22 -8.76
N LYS A 411 31.16 7.04 -8.51
CA LYS A 411 31.03 8.29 -7.72
C LYS A 411 29.92 9.18 -8.29
N ARG A 412 29.84 9.32 -9.61
CA ARG A 412 28.77 10.09 -10.28
C ARG A 412 27.41 9.40 -10.17
N ILE A 413 27.33 8.08 -10.34
CA ILE A 413 26.06 7.34 -10.17
C ILE A 413 25.53 7.52 -8.75
N VAL A 414 26.37 7.31 -7.72
CA VAL A 414 25.98 7.49 -6.32
C VAL A 414 25.58 8.95 -6.03
N SER A 415 26.13 9.93 -6.74
CA SER A 415 25.74 11.33 -6.58
C SER A 415 24.29 11.65 -6.98
N PHE A 416 23.67 10.83 -7.84
CA PHE A 416 22.23 10.97 -8.17
C PHE A 416 21.31 10.55 -7.02
N ILE A 417 21.80 9.69 -6.10
CA ILE A 417 21.06 9.33 -4.89
C ILE A 417 21.04 10.55 -3.97
N SER A 418 19.83 10.98 -3.59
CA SER A 418 19.66 12.20 -2.79
C SER A 418 20.38 12.10 -1.43
N GLU A 419 20.86 13.24 -0.94
CA GLU A 419 21.54 13.33 0.36
C GLU A 419 20.67 12.83 1.52
N ASN A 420 19.35 12.95 1.42
CA ASN A 420 18.43 12.45 2.46
C ASN A 420 18.52 10.93 2.60
N TYR A 421 18.55 10.18 1.47
CA TYR A 421 18.67 8.73 1.53
C TYR A 421 20.08 8.30 1.99
N LYS A 422 21.13 8.98 1.51
CA LYS A 422 22.51 8.69 1.95
C LYS A 422 22.71 8.98 3.44
N SER A 423 22.13 10.07 3.95
CA SER A 423 22.18 10.41 5.38
C SER A 423 21.45 9.36 6.23
N ALA A 424 20.27 8.90 5.78
CA ALA A 424 19.56 7.81 6.45
C ALA A 424 20.38 6.51 6.46
N TYR A 425 21.02 6.16 5.33
CA TYR A 425 21.96 5.03 5.26
C TYR A 425 23.08 5.18 6.31
N HIS A 426 23.80 6.30 6.32
CA HIS A 426 24.93 6.53 7.24
C HIS A 426 24.51 6.47 8.71
N CYS A 427 23.32 6.99 9.04
CA CYS A 427 22.76 6.90 10.38
C CYS A 427 22.54 5.44 10.81
N HIS A 428 21.89 4.63 9.96
CA HIS A 428 21.54 3.24 10.27
C HIS A 428 22.71 2.26 10.12
N ALA A 429 23.73 2.60 9.31
CA ALA A 429 24.92 1.80 9.08
C ALA A 429 25.96 1.94 10.21
N LYS A 430 25.86 2.99 11.03
CA LYS A 430 26.83 3.28 12.08
C LYS A 430 26.90 2.13 13.10
N GLY A 431 28.10 1.56 13.27
CA GLY A 431 28.36 0.47 14.20
C GLY A 431 27.87 -0.91 13.75
N LYS A 432 27.37 -1.03 12.51
CA LYS A 432 26.95 -2.30 11.92
C LYS A 432 28.12 -3.06 11.29
N SER A 433 27.97 -4.37 11.16
CA SER A 433 28.93 -5.22 10.44
C SER A 433 29.00 -4.87 8.96
N GLU A 434 30.11 -5.20 8.28
CA GLU A 434 30.24 -4.96 6.82
C GLU A 434 29.16 -5.67 6.00
N GLN A 435 28.73 -6.84 6.47
CA GLN A 435 27.61 -7.60 5.90
C GLN A 435 26.28 -6.82 6.00
N GLU A 436 25.95 -6.32 7.19
CA GLU A 436 24.76 -5.47 7.38
C GLU A 436 24.86 -4.16 6.61
N LYS A 437 26.05 -3.55 6.54
CA LYS A 437 26.25 -2.34 5.72
C LYS A 437 26.05 -2.61 4.24
N LEU A 438 26.54 -3.74 3.71
CA LEU A 438 26.25 -4.16 2.33
C LEU A 438 24.75 -4.28 2.10
N TYR A 439 24.03 -4.96 2.99
CA TYR A 439 22.56 -5.04 2.93
C TYR A 439 21.90 -3.65 2.93
N LEU A 440 22.34 -2.74 3.80
CA LEU A 440 21.82 -1.37 3.88
C LEU A 440 22.15 -0.54 2.63
N ARG A 441 23.28 -0.78 1.94
CA ARG A 441 23.61 -0.14 0.66
C ARG A 441 22.73 -0.64 -0.48
N LEU A 442 22.41 -1.93 -0.51
CA LEU A 442 21.44 -2.47 -1.45
C LEU A 442 20.04 -1.90 -1.18
N LEU A 443 19.65 -1.78 0.09
CA LEU A 443 18.41 -1.11 0.49
C LEU A 443 18.39 0.38 0.11
N LEU A 444 19.52 1.08 0.21
CA LEU A 444 19.64 2.49 -0.22
C LEU A 444 19.21 2.67 -1.69
N VAL A 445 19.57 1.71 -2.56
CA VAL A 445 19.16 1.74 -3.96
C VAL A 445 17.68 1.46 -4.12
N THR A 446 17.13 0.45 -3.41
CA THR A 446 15.69 0.19 -3.46
C THR A 446 14.89 1.37 -2.91
N ASP A 447 15.37 2.02 -1.85
CA ASP A 447 14.78 3.22 -1.25
C ASP A 447 14.72 4.37 -2.26
N TYR A 448 15.84 4.60 -2.96
CA TYR A 448 15.94 5.64 -3.98
C TYR A 448 15.02 5.36 -5.17
N ILE A 449 15.06 4.15 -5.73
CA ILE A 449 14.24 3.74 -6.88
C ILE A 449 12.76 3.78 -6.53
N CYS A 450 12.35 3.26 -5.36
CA CYS A 450 10.95 3.31 -4.94
C CYS A 450 10.47 4.73 -4.68
N GLY A 451 11.39 5.61 -4.31
CA GLY A 451 11.14 7.03 -4.17
C GLY A 451 10.91 7.78 -5.50
N MET A 452 11.23 7.19 -6.65
CA MET A 452 11.01 7.84 -7.93
C MET A 452 9.52 7.91 -8.28
N THR A 453 9.14 8.90 -9.07
CA THR A 453 7.86 8.92 -9.79
C THR A 453 8.01 8.21 -11.13
N ASP A 454 6.91 7.85 -11.79
CA ASP A 454 6.95 7.12 -13.06
C ASP A 454 7.65 7.97 -14.14
N SER A 455 7.29 9.26 -14.21
CA SER A 455 7.91 10.19 -15.16
C SER A 455 9.38 10.47 -14.84
N TYR A 456 9.77 10.48 -13.56
CA TYR A 456 11.17 10.67 -13.19
C TYR A 456 12.02 9.44 -13.54
N ALA A 457 11.55 8.23 -13.22
CA ALA A 457 12.26 7.00 -13.56
C ALA A 457 12.47 6.89 -15.08
N LYS A 458 11.43 7.19 -15.86
CA LYS A 458 11.52 7.25 -17.33
C LYS A 458 12.53 8.28 -17.82
N ARG A 459 12.45 9.51 -17.31
CA ARG A 459 13.36 10.59 -17.72
C ARG A 459 14.82 10.24 -17.40
N LEU A 460 15.08 9.74 -16.19
CA LEU A 460 16.43 9.36 -15.77
C LEU A 460 16.98 8.24 -16.66
N TYR A 461 16.16 7.22 -16.97
CA TYR A 461 16.54 6.18 -17.92
C TYR A 461 16.90 6.74 -19.31
N GLN A 462 16.10 7.68 -19.84
CA GLN A 462 16.34 8.31 -21.14
C GLN A 462 17.63 9.13 -21.14
N GLU A 463 17.82 9.99 -20.14
CA GLU A 463 19.02 10.81 -19.97
C GLU A 463 20.29 9.95 -19.88
N MET A 464 20.25 8.86 -19.12
CA MET A 464 21.39 7.94 -18.96
C MET A 464 21.67 7.08 -20.20
N ASN A 465 20.72 6.94 -21.12
CA ASN A 465 20.90 6.26 -22.40
C ASN A 465 21.08 7.23 -23.58
N ALA A 466 21.23 8.52 -23.32
CA ALA A 466 21.34 9.56 -24.35
C ALA A 466 20.16 9.55 -25.36
N ILE A 467 18.96 9.22 -24.87
CA ILE A 467 17.72 9.29 -25.62
C ILE A 467 17.10 10.66 -25.34
N ILE A 468 17.07 11.53 -26.36
CA ILE A 468 16.58 12.92 -26.27
C ILE A 468 15.06 12.97 -26.51
#